data_AF-A0A6I9PHN2-F1
#
_entry.id   AF-A0A6I9PHN2-F1
#
_cell.length_a   1.000
_cell.length_b   1.000
_cell.length_c   1.000
_cell.angle_alpha   90.00
_cell.angle_beta   90.00
_cell.angle_gamma   90.00
#
_symmetry.space_group_name_H-M   'P 1'
#
loop_
_entity.id
_entity.type
_entity.pdbx_description
1 polymer ?
#
loop_
_entity_poly.entity_id
_entity_poly.type
_entity_poly.pdbx_seq_one_letter_code
_entity_poly.pdbx_strand_id
1 'polypeptide(L)'
;MQQWFLLVQQKNCLLRYESELMISAREVELEDRQRRLQQELRDQMAVEDHLKPEVQLLEEVLVLQELLEVVQQRDSLVAQLEEHRLQDQDLEGVLSQGLGLTWP
;
A
#
# COMPACT_ATOMS: atom_id res chain seq x y z
N MET A 1 -37.69 -5.27 4.53
CA MET A 1 -36.61 -6.29 4.61
C MET A 1 -35.67 -6.22 3.42
N GLN A 2 -36.14 -6.42 2.18
CA GLN A 2 -35.27 -6.39 0.98
C GLN A 2 -34.54 -5.05 0.76
N GLN A 3 -35.20 -3.90 0.93
CA GLN A 3 -34.57 -2.58 0.81
C GLN A 3 -33.43 -2.36 1.83
N TRP A 4 -33.61 -2.86 3.06
CA TRP A 4 -32.57 -2.77 4.09
C TRP A 4 -31.35 -3.63 3.71
N PHE A 5 -31.58 -4.83 3.18
CA PHE A 5 -30.50 -5.71 2.72
C PHE A 5 -29.70 -5.06 1.58
N LEU A 6 -30.39 -4.48 0.58
CA LEU A 6 -29.74 -3.76 -0.51
C LEU A 6 -28.92 -2.56 0.01
N LEU A 7 -29.45 -1.81 0.97
CA LEU A 7 -28.75 -0.66 1.54
C LEU A 7 -27.49 -1.08 2.32
N VAL A 8 -27.57 -2.15 3.10
CA VAL A 8 -26.42 -2.73 3.82
C VAL A 8 -25.36 -3.19 2.82
N GLN A 9 -25.78 -3.85 1.74
CA GLN A 9 -24.88 -4.29 0.68
C GLN A 9 -24.18 -3.11 0.00
N GLN A 10 -24.93 -2.07 -0.41
CA GLN A 10 -24.37 -0.86 -0.98
C GLN A 10 -23.37 -0.18 -0.05
N LYS A 11 -23.70 -0.08 1.24
CA LYS A 11 -22.79 0.46 2.26
C LYS A 11 -21.50 -0.35 2.33
N ASN A 12 -21.57 -1.68 2.33
CA ASN A 12 -20.39 -2.54 2.37
C ASN A 12 -19.53 -2.40 1.11
N CYS A 13 -20.13 -2.28 -0.07
CA CYS A 13 -19.38 -2.00 -1.31
C CYS A 13 -18.66 -0.66 -1.25
N LEU A 14 -19.32 0.39 -0.75
CA LEU A 14 -18.72 1.71 -0.61
C LEU A 14 -17.55 1.71 0.39
N LEU A 15 -17.68 1.02 1.52
CA LEU A 15 -16.61 0.92 2.52
C LEU A 15 -15.37 0.20 1.98
N ARG A 16 -15.55 -0.85 1.16
CA ARG A 16 -14.42 -1.50 0.49
C ARG A 16 -13.74 -0.59 -0.50
N TYR A 17 -14.53 0.06 -1.35
CA TYR A 17 -13.98 0.99 -2.34
C TYR A 17 -13.24 2.16 -1.67
N GLU A 18 -13.78 2.70 -0.57
CA GLU A 18 -13.09 3.69 0.26
C GLU A 18 -11.75 3.16 0.79
N SER A 19 -11.73 1.92 1.30
CA SER A 19 -10.49 1.29 1.77
C SER A 19 -9.45 1.11 0.67
N GLU A 20 -9.86 0.67 -0.52
CA GLU A 20 -8.98 0.53 -1.69
C GLU A 20 -8.39 1.88 -2.13
N LEU A 21 -9.21 2.93 -2.14
CA LEU A 21 -8.78 4.28 -2.45
C LEU A 21 -7.78 4.81 -1.41
N MET A 22 -8.01 4.55 -0.13
CA MET A 22 -7.08 4.95 0.94
C MET A 22 -5.73 4.25 0.81
N ILE A 23 -5.70 2.95 0.48
CA ILE A 23 -4.46 2.20 0.23
C ILE A 23 -3.74 2.76 -0.99
N SER A 24 -4.47 3.00 -2.09
CA SER A 24 -3.92 3.55 -3.33
C SER A 24 -3.32 4.95 -3.13
N ALA A 25 -4.00 5.80 -2.37
CA ALA A 25 -3.49 7.12 -2.01
C ALA A 25 -2.18 7.01 -1.21
N ARG A 26 -2.12 6.10 -0.24
CA ARG A 26 -0.90 5.86 0.54
C ARG A 26 0.23 5.31 -0.31
N GLU A 27 -0.04 4.43 -1.26
CA GLU A 27 0.95 3.92 -2.19
C GLU A 27 1.58 5.07 -3.01
N VAL A 28 0.76 5.97 -3.56
CA VAL A 28 1.24 7.13 -4.33
C VAL A 28 2.14 8.04 -3.49
N GLU A 29 1.80 8.28 -2.23
CA GLU A 29 2.65 9.04 -1.29
C GLU A 29 4.02 8.36 -1.08
N LEU A 30 4.01 7.04 -0.87
CA LEU A 30 5.24 6.26 -0.67
C LEU A 30 6.10 6.22 -1.94
N GLU A 31 5.49 6.09 -3.11
CA GLU A 31 6.21 6.16 -4.38
C GLU A 31 6.88 7.52 -4.59
N ASP A 32 6.18 8.61 -4.26
CA ASP A 32 6.76 9.95 -4.32
C ASP A 32 7.93 10.11 -3.35
N ARG A 33 7.79 9.62 -2.10
CA ARG A 33 8.90 9.61 -1.13
C ARG A 33 10.07 8.78 -1.64
N GLN A 34 9.81 7.59 -2.16
CA GLN A 34 10.82 6.71 -2.74
C GLN A 34 11.59 7.41 -3.88
N ARG A 35 10.88 8.07 -4.81
CA ARG A 35 11.50 8.82 -5.91
C ARG A 35 12.42 9.94 -5.41
N ARG A 36 12.00 10.69 -4.39
CA ARG A 36 12.81 11.76 -3.79
C ARG A 36 14.08 11.21 -3.14
N LEU A 37 13.96 10.16 -2.32
CA LEU A 37 15.10 9.50 -1.66
C LEU A 37 16.08 8.91 -2.68
N GLN A 38 15.58 8.29 -3.76
CA GLN A 38 16.43 7.78 -4.83
C GLN A 38 17.16 8.89 -5.59
N GLN A 39 16.54 10.05 -5.79
CA GLN A 39 17.20 11.18 -6.42
C GLN A 39 18.29 11.76 -5.51
N GLU A 40 17.99 11.94 -4.23
CA GLU A 40 18.96 12.40 -3.22
C GLU A 40 20.18 11.48 -3.15
N LEU A 41 19.96 10.16 -3.12
CA LEU A 41 21.04 9.19 -3.13
C LEU A 41 21.88 9.26 -4.41
N ARG A 42 21.26 9.43 -5.59
CA ARG A 42 21.99 9.60 -6.85
C ARG A 42 22.86 10.85 -6.86
N ASP A 43 22.36 11.94 -6.29
CA ASP A 43 23.10 13.20 -6.21
C ASP A 43 24.29 13.08 -5.26
N GLN A 44 24.16 12.35 -4.14
CA GLN A 44 25.27 12.06 -3.21
C GLN A 44 26.32 11.11 -3.82
N MET A 45 25.87 10.06 -4.52
CA MET A 45 26.73 9.11 -5.22
C MET A 45 27.47 9.69 -6.44
N ALA A 46 27.12 10.90 -6.90
CA ALA A 46 27.85 11.57 -7.97
C ALA A 46 29.28 11.98 -7.57
N VAL A 47 29.55 12.05 -6.25
CA VAL A 47 30.89 12.27 -5.69
C VAL A 47 31.55 10.91 -5.41
N GLU A 48 32.84 10.76 -5.70
CA GLU A 48 33.57 9.53 -5.41
C GLU A 48 33.78 9.34 -3.90
N ASP A 49 33.58 8.12 -3.38
CA ASP A 49 33.57 7.85 -1.93
C ASP A 49 34.87 8.22 -1.21
N HIS A 50 36.02 8.11 -1.87
CA HIS A 50 37.31 8.48 -1.30
C HIS A 50 37.50 10.00 -1.16
N LEU A 51 36.63 10.79 -1.79
CA LEU A 51 36.56 12.25 -1.67
C LEU A 51 35.49 12.69 -0.65
N LYS A 52 34.69 11.75 -0.11
CA LYS A 52 33.62 12.05 0.85
C LYS A 52 34.15 12.07 2.29
N PRO A 53 33.80 13.08 3.10
CA PRO A 53 33.98 13.02 4.55
C PRO A 53 33.10 11.92 5.15
N GLU A 54 33.51 11.35 6.30
CA GLU A 54 32.78 10.30 7.01
C GLU A 54 31.31 10.68 7.31
N VAL A 55 31.04 11.98 7.50
CA VAL A 55 29.68 12.50 7.71
C VAL A 55 28.78 12.29 6.48
N GLN A 56 29.30 12.45 5.26
CA GLN A 56 28.52 12.22 4.03
C GLN A 56 28.24 10.73 3.81
N LEU A 57 29.17 9.85 4.17
CA LEU A 57 28.94 8.40 4.13
C LEU A 57 27.84 7.98 5.12
N LEU A 58 27.76 8.61 6.29
CA LEU A 58 26.68 8.38 7.25
C LEU A 58 25.33 8.87 6.72
N GLU A 59 25.28 10.04 6.07
CA GLU A 59 24.07 10.57 5.44
C GLU A 59 23.54 9.60 4.36
N GLU A 60 24.40 9.05 3.51
CA GLU A 60 24.00 8.05 2.51
C GLU A 60 23.40 6.78 3.14
N VAL A 61 23.98 6.30 4.24
CA VAL A 61 23.46 5.14 4.97
C VAL A 61 22.06 5.43 5.54
N LEU A 62 21.83 6.65 6.04
CA LEU A 62 20.51 7.05 6.54
C LEU A 62 19.47 7.12 5.41
N VAL A 63 19.83 7.69 4.26
CA VAL A 63 18.95 7.73 3.08
C VAL A 63 18.61 6.31 2.60
N LEU A 64 19.58 5.40 2.60
CA LEU A 64 19.37 3.98 2.26
C LEU A 64 18.46 3.26 3.26
N GLN A 65 18.62 3.51 4.56
CA GLN A 65 17.75 2.95 5.60
C GLN A 65 16.31 3.41 5.40
N GLU A 66 16.11 4.70 5.17
CA GLU A 66 14.77 5.23 4.93
C GLU A 66 14.16 4.66 3.64
N LEU A 67 14.95 4.51 2.58
CA LEU A 67 14.50 3.89 1.33
C LEU A 67 14.00 2.45 1.57
N LEU A 68 14.71 1.67 2.39
CA LEU A 68 14.31 0.31 2.76
C LEU A 68 12.98 0.31 3.52
N GLU A 69 12.80 1.22 4.48
CA GLU A 69 11.54 1.36 5.22
C GLU A 69 10.37 1.71 4.29
N VAL A 70 10.57 2.61 3.34
CA VAL A 70 9.54 2.97 2.35
C VAL A 70 9.14 1.78 1.50
N VAL A 71 10.11 0.98 1.04
CA VAL A 71 9.83 -0.25 0.26
C VAL A 71 9.06 -1.25 1.12
N GLN A 72 9.46 -1.47 2.38
CA GLN A 72 8.74 -2.36 3.30
C GLN A 72 7.31 -1.90 3.57
N GLN A 73 7.08 -0.59 3.69
CA GLN A 73 5.74 -0.04 3.84
C GLN A 73 4.88 -0.33 2.61
N ARG A 74 5.44 -0.19 1.39
CA ARG A 74 4.73 -0.54 0.15
C ARG A 74 4.40 -2.03 0.07
N ASP A 75 5.35 -2.90 0.44
CA ASP A 75 5.12 -4.36 0.48
C ASP A 75 3.98 -4.71 1.46
N SER A 76 3.88 -4.00 2.59
CA SER A 76 2.78 -4.17 3.53
C SER A 76 1.43 -3.75 2.94
N LEU A 77 1.36 -2.69 2.13
CA LEU A 77 0.12 -2.30 1.44
C LEU A 77 -0.33 -3.36 0.43
N VAL A 78 0.61 -3.95 -0.31
CA VAL A 78 0.31 -5.06 -1.24
C VAL A 78 -0.25 -6.26 -0.47
N ALA A 79 0.34 -6.62 0.67
CA ALA A 79 -0.16 -7.70 1.51
C ALA A 79 -1.59 -7.41 2.03
N GLN A 80 -1.87 -6.17 2.44
CA GLN A 80 -3.21 -5.76 2.88
C GLN A 80 -4.26 -5.87 1.76
N LEU A 81 -3.92 -5.46 0.53
CA LEU A 81 -4.82 -5.60 -0.62
C LEU A 81 -5.14 -7.07 -0.92
N GLU A 82 -4.13 -7.95 -0.85
CA GLU A 82 -4.33 -9.38 -1.08
C GLU A 82 -5.17 -10.02 0.03
N GLU A 83 -4.96 -9.63 1.29
CA GLU A 83 -5.80 -10.06 2.41
C GLU A 83 -7.26 -9.64 2.22
N HIS A 84 -7.51 -8.38 1.84
CA HIS A 84 -8.85 -7.88 1.53
C HIS A 84 -9.50 -8.68 0.39
N ARG A 85 -8.74 -8.95 -0.68
CA ARG A 85 -9.21 -9.73 -1.83
C ARG A 85 -9.63 -11.15 -1.43
N LEU A 86 -8.86 -11.80 -0.56
CA LEU A 86 -9.18 -13.14 -0.06
C LEU A 86 -10.42 -13.14 0.84
N GLN A 87 -10.53 -12.16 1.74
CA GLN A 87 -11.70 -12.00 2.60
C GLN A 87 -12.98 -11.79 1.80
N ASP A 88 -12.93 -11.00 0.73
CA ASP A 88 -14.08 -10.79 -0.16
C ASP A 88 -14.49 -12.08 -0.89
N GLN A 89 -13.53 -12.88 -1.36
CA GLN A 89 -13.81 -14.18 -1.97
C GLN A 89 -14.45 -15.16 -0.98
N ASP A 90 -13.99 -15.20 0.27
CA ASP A 90 -14.57 -16.02 1.32
C ASP A 90 -16.00 -15.59 1.65
N LEU A 91 -16.24 -14.27 1.74
CA LEU A 91 -17.58 -13.69 1.95
C LEU A 91 -18.53 -14.07 0.81
N GLU A 92 -18.10 -13.96 -0.44
CA GLU A 92 -18.86 -14.38 -1.62
C GLU A 92 -19.17 -15.89 -1.59
N GLY A 93 -18.20 -16.71 -1.19
CA GLY A 93 -18.36 -18.15 -1.02
C GLY A 93 -19.42 -18.49 0.03
N VAL A 94 -19.40 -17.83 1.18
CA VAL A 94 -20.38 -18.04 2.25
C VAL A 94 -21.79 -17.58 1.83
N LEU A 95 -21.90 -16.44 1.15
CA LEU A 95 -23.19 -15.92 0.69
C LEU A 95 -23.82 -16.79 -0.40
N SER A 96 -23.00 -17.29 -1.33
CA SER A 96 -23.45 -18.19 -2.40
C SER A 96 -23.86 -19.57 -1.87
N GLN A 97 -23.10 -20.16 -0.94
CA GLN A 97 -23.39 -21.48 -0.37
C GLN A 97 -24.48 -21.46 0.71
N GLY A 98 -24.56 -20.40 1.51
CA GLY A 98 -25.43 -20.33 2.69
C GLY A 98 -26.80 -19.67 2.44
N LEU A 99 -26.91 -18.77 1.45
CA LEU A 99 -28.12 -17.96 1.25
C LEU A 99 -28.68 -18.00 -0.18
N GLY A 100 -27.99 -18.64 -1.13
CA GLY A 100 -28.39 -18.64 -2.55
C GLY A 100 -28.43 -17.24 -3.16
N LEU A 101 -27.75 -16.27 -2.53
CA LEU A 101 -27.64 -14.89 -2.99
C LEU A 101 -26.34 -14.76 -3.76
N THR A 102 -26.44 -14.44 -5.05
CA THR A 102 -25.28 -14.06 -5.84
C THR A 102 -24.84 -12.66 -5.44
N TRP A 103 -23.57 -12.52 -5.10
CA TRP A 103 -22.94 -11.23 -4.98
C TRP A 103 -22.82 -10.57 -6.37
N PRO A 104 -23.14 -9.28 -6.52
CA PRO A 104 -23.10 -8.57 -7.80
C PRO A 104 -21.68 -8.18 -8.22
#